data_AF-A0A6C1EDL6-F1
#
_entry.id   AF-A0A6C1EDL6-F1
#
_cell.length_a   1.000
_cell.length_b   1.000
_cell.length_c   1.000
_cell.angle_alpha   90.00
_cell.angle_beta   90.00
_cell.angle_gamma   90.00
#
_symmetry.space_group_name_H-M   'P 1'
#
loop_
_entity.id
_entity.type
_entity.pdbx_description
1 polymer ?
#
loop_
_entity_poly.entity_id
_entity_poly.type
_entity_poly.pdbx_seq_one_letter_code
_entity_poly.pdbx_strand_id
1 'polypeptide(L)'
;MNMHPSPNVPERTQKQIKNIPLPEGIHLLSSKEIIDLIQIHKHQLELYVTKFNPLTEFGEKINALKDEFKQLEKSFEDLHGQRDKVQALLENCRFVESKYVASWQDYHSEFEEKYGEMAMRRKLEQCTKNLDEESSQLEASMRIIESPDGLDQFIKDYLNIRTQYHLRREKLATWESQGELRY
;
A
#
# COMPACT_ATOMS: atom_id res chain seq x y z
N MET A 1 -23.47 30.98 -23.72
CA MET A 1 -22.89 30.95 -25.08
C MET A 1 -23.23 29.60 -25.69
N ASN A 2 -24.15 29.56 -26.65
CA ASN A 2 -24.41 28.34 -27.42
C ASN A 2 -23.28 28.18 -28.44
N MET A 3 -22.45 27.16 -28.28
CA MET A 3 -21.45 26.77 -29.27
C MET A 3 -22.19 26.39 -30.55
N HIS A 4 -21.96 27.19 -31.61
CA HIS A 4 -22.57 27.12 -32.95
C HIS A 4 -24.02 26.60 -33.03
N PRO A 5 -25.04 27.48 -33.13
CA PRO A 5 -26.39 27.01 -33.46
C PRO A 5 -26.34 26.29 -34.81
N SER A 6 -26.80 25.05 -34.85
CA SER A 6 -27.04 24.33 -36.09
C SER A 6 -27.95 25.21 -36.98
N PRO A 7 -27.65 25.40 -38.28
CA PRO A 7 -28.56 26.10 -39.17
C PRO A 7 -29.95 25.47 -39.05
N ASN A 8 -30.97 26.33 -38.99
CA ASN A 8 -32.40 25.96 -38.89
C ASN A 8 -32.64 24.71 -39.72
N VAL A 9 -32.94 23.59 -39.07
CA VAL A 9 -33.15 22.31 -39.75
C VAL A 9 -34.29 22.53 -40.75
N PRO A 10 -34.06 22.55 -42.08
CA PRO A 10 -35.14 22.50 -43.04
C PRO A 10 -35.50 21.01 -43.15
N GLU A 11 -36.12 20.45 -42.12
CA GLU A 11 -36.62 19.07 -42.13
C GLU A 11 -37.90 19.01 -42.98
N ARG A 12 -37.73 19.25 -44.28
CA ARG A 12 -38.63 18.73 -45.32
C ARG A 12 -38.35 17.24 -45.48
N THR A 13 -38.79 16.46 -44.51
CA THR A 13 -38.98 15.02 -44.65
C THR A 13 -40.37 14.69 -44.16
N GLN A 14 -41.37 15.03 -45.00
CA GLN A 14 -42.70 14.41 -45.05
C GLN A 14 -43.37 14.02 -43.71
N LYS A 15 -43.10 14.72 -42.61
CA LYS A 15 -44.01 14.73 -41.47
C LYS A 15 -45.18 15.56 -41.94
N GLN A 16 -46.27 14.89 -42.29
CA GLN A 16 -47.58 15.49 -42.52
C GLN A 16 -47.70 16.72 -41.62
N ILE A 17 -48.09 17.87 -42.18
CA ILE A 17 -48.45 19.03 -41.39
C ILE A 17 -49.65 18.59 -40.55
N LYS A 18 -49.37 18.08 -39.36
CA LYS A 18 -50.38 17.55 -38.45
C LYS A 18 -50.97 18.76 -37.75
N ASN A 19 -52.19 19.10 -38.12
CA ASN A 19 -52.96 20.12 -37.41
C ASN A 19 -53.11 19.67 -35.94
N ILE A 20 -52.74 20.55 -35.01
CA ILE A 20 -52.93 20.31 -33.59
C ILE A 20 -54.42 20.49 -33.28
N PRO A 21 -55.05 19.55 -32.55
CA PRO A 21 -56.44 19.69 -32.13
C PRO A 21 -56.67 21.00 -31.37
N LEU A 22 -57.62 21.78 -31.84
CA LEU A 22 -58.04 23.03 -31.23
C LEU A 22 -58.80 22.74 -29.92
N PRO A 23 -58.70 23.62 -28.90
CA PRO A 23 -59.52 23.54 -27.69
C PRO A 23 -61.02 23.37 -27.98
N GLU A 24 -61.69 22.56 -27.16
CA GLU A 24 -63.13 22.34 -27.25
C GLU A 24 -63.87 23.66 -27.07
N GLY A 25 -64.81 23.95 -27.97
CA GLY A 25 -65.65 25.14 -27.90
C GLY A 25 -65.15 26.38 -28.66
N ILE A 26 -64.06 26.30 -29.43
CA ILE A 26 -63.60 27.43 -30.28
C ILE A 26 -64.67 27.95 -31.25
N HIS A 27 -65.58 27.09 -31.69
CA HIS A 27 -66.70 27.47 -32.56
C HIS A 27 -67.76 28.33 -31.86
N LEU A 28 -67.72 28.45 -30.53
CA LEU A 28 -68.61 29.31 -29.74
C LEU A 28 -68.04 30.71 -29.50
N LEU A 29 -66.76 30.94 -29.82
CA LEU A 29 -66.12 32.25 -29.62
C LEU A 29 -66.36 33.17 -30.81
N SER A 30 -66.62 34.43 -30.50
CA SER A 30 -66.67 35.53 -31.47
C SER A 30 -65.27 35.83 -32.01
N SER A 31 -65.18 36.36 -33.23
CA SER A 31 -63.91 36.70 -33.88
C SER A 31 -63.04 37.64 -33.04
N LYS A 32 -63.64 38.50 -32.21
CA LYS A 32 -62.91 39.37 -31.27
C LYS A 32 -62.21 38.57 -30.17
N GLU A 33 -62.89 37.58 -29.60
CA GLU A 33 -62.35 36.76 -28.51
C GLU A 33 -61.24 35.82 -29.02
N ILE A 34 -61.32 35.39 -30.28
CA ILE A 34 -60.23 34.65 -30.95
C ILE A 34 -59.00 35.55 -31.14
N ILE A 35 -59.19 36.80 -31.54
CA ILE A 35 -58.09 37.77 -31.68
C ILE A 35 -57.45 38.05 -30.33
N ASP A 36 -58.26 38.26 -29.29
CA ASP A 36 -57.77 38.46 -27.92
C ASP A 36 -57.03 37.23 -27.40
N LEU A 37 -57.49 36.01 -27.71
CA LEU A 37 -56.80 34.77 -27.34
C LEU A 37 -55.40 34.67 -28.00
N ILE A 38 -55.28 35.10 -29.25
CA ILE A 38 -54.02 35.06 -30.02
C ILE A 38 -53.07 36.18 -29.59
N GLN A 39 -53.57 37.39 -29.38
CA GLN A 39 -52.74 38.59 -29.13
C GLN A 39 -52.45 38.80 -27.64
N ILE A 40 -53.43 38.56 -26.77
CA ILE A 40 -53.36 38.86 -25.33
C ILE A 40 -53.03 37.60 -24.54
N HIS A 41 -53.64 36.46 -24.87
CA HIS A 41 -53.50 35.22 -24.11
C HIS A 41 -52.60 34.16 -24.78
N LYS A 42 -51.62 34.60 -25.58
CA LYS A 42 -50.65 33.73 -26.25
C LYS A 42 -49.99 32.70 -25.31
N HIS A 43 -49.68 33.09 -24.07
CA HIS A 43 -49.10 32.18 -23.08
C HIS A 43 -49.99 30.98 -22.74
N GLN A 44 -51.32 31.14 -22.75
CA GLN A 44 -52.26 30.04 -22.53
C GLN A 44 -52.25 29.06 -23.71
N LEU A 45 -52.05 29.56 -24.93
CA LEU A 45 -51.86 28.72 -26.11
C LEU A 45 -50.52 27.95 -26.04
N GLU A 46 -49.45 28.59 -25.56
CA GLU A 46 -48.16 27.93 -25.34
C GLU A 46 -48.27 26.78 -24.34
N LEU A 47 -48.96 26.99 -23.22
CA LEU A 47 -49.26 25.94 -22.24
C LEU A 47 -50.13 24.83 -22.84
N TYR A 48 -51.16 25.17 -23.62
CA TYR A 48 -52.02 24.20 -24.28
C TYR A 48 -51.26 23.30 -25.26
N VAL A 49 -50.32 23.87 -26.01
CA VAL A 49 -49.48 23.11 -26.97
C VAL A 49 -48.61 22.07 -26.25
N THR A 50 -48.21 22.30 -24.99
CA THR A 50 -47.43 21.31 -24.23
C THR A 50 -48.17 19.98 -24.00
N LYS A 51 -49.51 19.99 -24.01
CA LYS A 51 -50.35 18.78 -23.89
C LYS A 51 -50.11 17.78 -25.04
N PHE A 52 -49.70 18.27 -26.21
CA PHE A 52 -49.44 17.45 -27.40
C PHE A 52 -47.99 16.98 -27.53
N ASN A 53 -47.12 17.46 -26.64
CA ASN A 53 -45.75 16.98 -26.50
C ASN A 53 -45.54 16.45 -25.07
N PRO A 54 -46.21 15.35 -24.69
CA PRO A 54 -46.11 14.81 -23.34
C PRO A 54 -44.67 14.37 -23.08
N LEU A 55 -44.03 15.02 -22.10
CA LEU A 55 -42.69 14.65 -21.65
C LEU A 55 -42.72 13.54 -20.59
N THR A 56 -43.86 12.88 -20.42
CA THR A 56 -44.08 11.88 -19.36
C THR A 56 -43.11 10.71 -19.46
N GLU A 57 -42.97 10.08 -20.64
CA GLU A 57 -42.02 8.98 -20.85
C GLU A 57 -40.56 9.41 -20.65
N PHE A 58 -40.23 10.64 -21.03
CA PHE A 58 -38.89 11.19 -20.82
C PHE A 58 -38.63 11.48 -19.33
N GLY A 59 -39.63 12.00 -18.63
CA GLY A 59 -39.60 12.21 -17.18
C GLY A 59 -39.48 10.90 -16.41
N GLU A 60 -40.17 9.84 -16.84
CA GLU A 60 -40.06 8.49 -16.27
C GLU A 60 -38.64 7.94 -16.43
N LYS A 61 -38.02 8.08 -17.61
CA LYS A 61 -36.63 7.68 -17.85
C LYS A 61 -35.65 8.47 -16.98
N ILE A 62 -35.86 9.78 -16.82
CA ILE A 62 -35.04 10.62 -15.93
C ILE A 62 -35.18 10.17 -14.48
N ASN A 63 -36.39 9.87 -14.03
CA ASN A 63 -36.63 9.42 -12.67
C ASN A 63 -35.98 8.04 -12.42
N ALA A 64 -36.07 7.11 -13.37
CA ALA A 64 -35.40 5.82 -13.28
C ALA A 64 -33.87 5.98 -13.17
N LEU A 65 -33.26 6.82 -14.02
CA LEU A 65 -31.83 7.14 -13.93
C LEU A 65 -31.45 7.79 -12.60
N LYS A 66 -32.31 8.66 -12.06
CA LYS A 66 -32.08 9.28 -10.75
C LYS A 66 -32.09 8.24 -9.63
N ASP A 67 -32.98 7.24 -9.72
CA ASP A 67 -33.02 6.15 -8.75
C ASP A 67 -31.80 5.24 -8.86
N GLU A 68 -31.32 4.96 -10.08
CA GLU A 68 -30.06 4.24 -10.31
C GLU A 68 -28.86 4.99 -9.70
N PHE A 69 -28.75 6.30 -9.92
CA PHE A 69 -27.69 7.10 -9.30
C PHE A 69 -27.75 7.08 -7.78
N LYS A 70 -28.95 7.11 -7.20
CA LYS A 70 -29.12 7.02 -5.75
C LYS A 70 -28.72 5.65 -5.19
N GLN A 71 -28.99 4.57 -5.93
CA GLN A 71 -28.51 3.23 -5.58
C GLN A 71 -26.98 3.14 -5.67
N LEU A 72 -26.41 3.77 -6.69
CA LEU A 72 -24.96 3.83 -6.88
C LEU A 72 -24.28 4.58 -5.72
N GLU A 73 -24.81 5.74 -5.32
CA GLU A 73 -24.35 6.50 -4.14
C GLU A 73 -24.36 5.64 -2.88
N LYS A 74 -25.45 4.91 -2.64
CA LYS A 74 -25.54 4.01 -1.49
C LYS A 74 -24.52 2.87 -1.56
N SER A 75 -24.28 2.32 -2.75
CA SER A 75 -23.28 1.27 -2.96
C SER A 75 -21.86 1.78 -2.67
N PHE A 76 -21.56 3.03 -3.04
CA PHE A 76 -20.29 3.67 -2.71
C PHE A 76 -20.12 3.93 -1.22
N GLU A 77 -21.17 4.33 -0.52
CA GLU A 77 -21.14 4.50 0.94
C GLU A 77 -20.83 3.16 1.65
N ASP A 78 -21.51 2.08 1.25
CA ASP A 78 -21.24 0.74 1.79
C ASP A 78 -19.82 0.26 1.47
N LEU A 79 -19.34 0.52 0.25
CA LEU A 79 -17.98 0.18 -0.17
C LEU A 79 -16.93 0.98 0.61
N HIS A 80 -17.19 2.26 0.88
CA HIS A 80 -16.34 3.10 1.71
C HIS A 80 -16.24 2.54 3.13
N GLY A 81 -17.37 2.14 3.73
CA GLY A 81 -17.38 1.50 5.04
C GLY A 81 -16.60 0.17 5.08
N GLN A 82 -16.64 -0.62 4.00
CA GLN A 82 -15.82 -1.84 3.88
C GLN A 82 -14.33 -1.50 3.74
N ARG A 83 -13.99 -0.51 2.91
CA ARG A 83 -12.61 -0.04 2.72
C ARG A 83 -11.99 0.40 4.04
N ASP A 84 -12.73 1.14 4.87
CA ASP A 84 -12.22 1.63 6.16
C ASP A 84 -11.93 0.48 7.13
N LYS A 85 -12.76 -0.58 7.13
CA LYS A 85 -12.48 -1.80 7.91
C LYS A 85 -11.22 -2.52 7.42
N VAL A 86 -11.06 -2.65 6.10
CA VAL A 86 -9.87 -3.27 5.51
C VAL A 86 -8.62 -2.44 5.80
N GLN A 87 -8.71 -1.12 5.76
CA GLN A 87 -7.61 -0.23 6.10
C GLN A 87 -7.17 -0.44 7.56
N ALA A 88 -8.12 -0.53 8.50
CA ALA A 88 -7.80 -0.81 9.90
C ALA A 88 -7.13 -2.19 10.09
N LEU A 89 -7.57 -3.22 9.36
CA LEU A 89 -6.92 -4.53 9.36
C LEU A 89 -5.50 -4.47 8.78
N LEU A 90 -5.29 -3.70 7.72
CA LEU A 90 -3.98 -3.50 7.09
C LEU A 90 -3.01 -2.83 8.06
N GLU A 91 -3.44 -1.80 8.78
CA GLU A 91 -2.59 -1.14 9.79
C GLU A 91 -2.21 -2.11 10.92
N ASN A 92 -3.13 -2.98 11.36
CA ASN A 92 -2.81 -4.03 12.32
C ASN A 92 -1.80 -5.05 11.76
N CYS A 93 -1.94 -5.46 10.50
CA CYS A 93 -0.97 -6.35 9.85
C CYS A 93 0.42 -5.72 9.81
N ARG A 94 0.54 -4.43 9.47
CA ARG A 94 1.82 -3.70 9.49
C ARG A 94 2.45 -3.65 10.87
N PHE A 95 1.63 -3.48 11.90
CA PHE A 95 2.10 -3.53 13.28
C PHE A 95 2.63 -4.92 13.68
N VAL A 96 1.91 -5.98 13.30
CA VAL A 96 2.33 -7.36 13.56
C VAL A 96 3.61 -7.69 12.77
N GLU A 97 3.70 -7.25 11.52
CA GLU A 97 4.90 -7.38 10.70
C GLU A 97 6.11 -6.70 11.38
N SER A 98 5.93 -5.49 11.90
CA SER A 98 7.00 -4.81 12.64
C SER A 98 7.47 -5.59 13.86
N LYS A 99 6.54 -6.22 14.61
CA LYS A 99 6.88 -7.09 15.74
C LYS A 99 7.63 -8.34 15.31
N TYR A 100 7.20 -8.96 14.20
CA TYR A 100 7.87 -10.11 13.63
C TYR A 100 9.31 -9.76 13.22
N VAL A 101 9.49 -8.64 12.51
CA VAL A 101 10.81 -8.18 12.08
C VAL A 101 11.71 -7.92 13.29
N ALA A 102 11.21 -7.27 14.33
CA ALA A 102 12.00 -7.05 15.55
C ALA A 102 12.45 -8.38 16.18
N SER A 103 11.55 -9.34 16.35
CA SER A 103 11.89 -10.65 16.89
C SER A 103 12.86 -11.42 16.00
N TRP A 104 12.71 -11.31 14.68
CA TRP A 104 13.62 -11.93 13.72
C TRP A 104 15.01 -11.30 13.77
N GLN A 105 15.09 -9.98 13.88
CA GLN A 105 16.35 -9.24 14.03
C GLN A 105 17.08 -9.66 15.30
N ASP A 106 16.39 -9.70 16.44
CA ASP A 106 16.99 -10.13 17.72
C ASP A 106 17.57 -11.55 17.60
N TYR A 107 16.79 -12.49 17.05
CA TYR A 107 17.24 -13.86 16.82
C TYR A 107 18.43 -13.93 15.86
N HIS A 108 18.37 -13.19 14.76
CA HIS A 108 19.40 -13.22 13.73
C HIS A 108 20.71 -12.61 14.25
N SER A 109 20.64 -11.53 15.02
CA SER A 109 21.79 -10.93 15.67
C SER A 109 22.46 -11.89 16.65
N GLU A 110 21.70 -12.62 17.48
CA GLU A 110 22.29 -13.63 18.35
C GLU A 110 23.02 -14.73 17.57
N PHE A 111 22.42 -15.17 16.46
CA PHE A 111 23.06 -16.15 15.59
C PHE A 111 24.34 -15.55 14.97
N GLU A 112 24.27 -14.43 14.27
CA GLU A 112 25.41 -13.83 13.57
C GLU A 112 26.57 -13.44 14.50
N GLU A 113 26.30 -13.04 15.75
CA GLU A 113 27.33 -12.60 16.68
C GLU A 113 27.97 -13.74 17.48
N LYS A 114 27.21 -14.79 17.80
CA LYS A 114 27.66 -15.83 18.75
C LYS A 114 27.73 -17.23 18.16
N TYR A 115 26.76 -17.62 17.34
CA TYR A 115 26.56 -19.01 16.94
C TYR A 115 26.87 -19.31 15.47
N GLY A 116 26.85 -18.27 14.63
CA GLY A 116 27.16 -18.35 13.23
C GLY A 116 28.62 -18.75 13.03
N GLU A 117 28.87 -19.49 11.96
CA GLU A 117 30.20 -20.01 11.65
C GLU A 117 31.27 -18.92 11.68
N MET A 118 30.97 -17.80 11.02
CA MET A 118 31.87 -16.65 10.94
C MET A 118 32.12 -16.02 12.32
N ALA A 119 31.12 -15.97 13.19
CA ALA A 119 31.27 -15.46 14.55
C ALA A 119 32.15 -16.39 15.40
N MET A 120 31.87 -17.69 15.37
CA MET A 120 32.67 -18.68 16.11
C MET A 120 34.11 -18.71 15.62
N ARG A 121 34.33 -18.65 14.30
CA ARG A 121 35.68 -18.57 13.71
C ARG A 121 36.40 -17.30 14.15
N ARG A 122 35.80 -16.11 14.00
CA ARG A 122 36.38 -14.84 14.45
C ARG A 122 36.72 -14.86 15.94
N LYS A 123 35.84 -15.43 16.77
CA LYS A 123 36.07 -15.59 18.21
C LYS A 123 37.28 -16.48 18.49
N LEU A 124 37.41 -17.60 17.78
CA LEU A 124 38.56 -18.51 17.91
C LEU A 124 39.87 -17.87 17.42
N GLU A 125 39.83 -17.12 16.32
CA GLU A 125 40.97 -16.34 15.82
C GLU A 125 41.42 -15.30 16.86
N GLN A 126 40.49 -14.54 17.44
CA GLN A 126 40.81 -13.55 18.47
C GLN A 126 41.39 -14.22 19.72
N CYS A 127 40.80 -15.32 20.18
CA CYS A 127 41.34 -16.11 21.29
C CYS A 127 42.76 -16.65 21.00
N THR A 128 43.08 -16.93 19.74
CA THR A 128 44.41 -17.40 19.34
C THR A 128 45.42 -16.25 19.34
N LYS A 129 45.04 -15.07 18.84
CA LYS A 129 45.88 -13.86 18.92
C LYS A 129 46.18 -13.47 20.36
N ASN A 130 45.15 -13.47 21.23
CA ASN A 130 45.32 -13.15 22.64
C ASN A 130 46.31 -14.09 23.34
N LEU A 131 46.32 -15.39 23.03
CA LEU A 131 47.29 -16.35 23.59
C LEU A 131 48.73 -16.08 23.11
N ASP A 132 48.90 -15.61 21.87
CA ASP A 132 50.22 -15.25 21.33
C ASP A 132 50.76 -13.98 22.00
N GLU A 133 49.88 -13.01 22.22
CA GLU A 133 50.18 -11.79 22.98
C GLU A 133 50.49 -12.11 24.44
N GLU A 134 49.69 -12.96 25.10
CA GLU A 134 49.90 -13.39 26.49
C GLU A 134 51.22 -14.14 26.65
N SER A 135 51.56 -15.02 25.70
CA SER A 135 52.86 -15.69 25.65
C SER A 135 54.01 -14.69 25.54
N SER A 136 53.87 -13.67 24.69
CA SER A 136 54.89 -12.63 24.49
C SER A 136 55.02 -11.73 25.72
N GLN A 137 53.92 -11.42 26.40
CA GLN A 137 53.92 -10.67 27.66
C GLN A 137 54.55 -11.46 28.80
N LEU A 138 54.30 -12.77 28.87
CA LEU A 138 54.92 -13.65 29.85
C LEU A 138 56.44 -13.69 29.66
N GLU A 139 56.94 -13.80 28.42
CA GLU A 139 58.37 -13.66 28.11
C GLU A 139 58.95 -12.30 28.51
N ALA A 140 58.23 -11.21 28.22
CA ALA A 140 58.68 -9.86 28.54
C ALA A 140 58.77 -9.63 30.06
N SER A 141 57.87 -10.23 30.84
CA SER A 141 57.83 -10.16 32.30
C SER A 141 58.82 -11.11 32.99
N MET A 142 59.39 -12.08 32.26
CA MET A 142 60.41 -13.03 32.75
C MET A 142 61.72 -12.36 33.20
N ARG A 143 61.99 -11.10 32.85
CA ARG A 143 63.23 -10.38 33.18
C ARG A 143 63.51 -10.20 34.69
N ILE A 144 62.62 -10.67 35.57
CA ILE A 144 62.59 -10.38 37.02
C ILE A 144 62.58 -11.67 37.89
N ILE A 145 62.93 -12.84 37.33
CA ILE A 145 62.89 -14.09 38.11
C ILE A 145 64.20 -14.30 38.90
N GLU A 146 64.13 -14.09 40.22
CA GLU A 146 65.27 -14.23 41.14
C GLU A 146 65.35 -15.61 41.84
N SER A 147 64.36 -16.51 41.63
CA SER A 147 64.29 -17.81 42.31
C SER A 147 64.13 -19.01 41.35
N PRO A 148 64.74 -20.17 41.66
CA PRO A 148 64.59 -21.41 40.87
C PRO A 148 63.15 -21.92 40.77
N ASP A 149 62.36 -21.82 41.84
CA ASP A 149 60.94 -22.22 41.83
C ASP A 149 60.09 -21.34 40.89
N GLY A 150 60.46 -20.06 40.74
CA GLY A 150 59.83 -19.15 39.78
C GLY A 150 60.13 -19.51 38.33
N LEU A 151 61.29 -20.14 38.06
CA LEU A 151 61.66 -20.59 36.72
C LEU A 151 60.82 -21.81 36.29
N ASP A 152 60.65 -22.79 37.17
CA ASP A 152 59.83 -23.97 36.87
C ASP A 152 58.35 -23.61 36.66
N GLN A 153 57.85 -22.65 37.43
CA GLN A 153 56.48 -22.15 37.26
C GLN A 153 56.33 -21.39 35.93
N PHE A 154 57.29 -20.53 35.58
CA PHE A 154 57.32 -19.86 34.28
C PHE A 154 57.33 -20.85 33.12
N ILE A 155 58.20 -21.87 33.18
CA ILE A 155 58.30 -22.88 32.11
C ILE A 155 56.96 -23.61 31.94
N LYS A 156 56.30 -23.99 33.04
CA LYS A 156 54.98 -24.65 32.99
C LYS A 156 53.92 -23.75 32.37
N ASP A 157 53.85 -22.49 32.78
CA ASP A 157 52.83 -21.56 32.32
C ASP A 157 53.05 -21.18 30.86
N TYR A 158 54.29 -20.89 30.47
CA TYR A 158 54.66 -20.59 29.09
C TYR A 158 54.40 -21.78 28.15
N LEU A 159 54.81 -22.98 28.56
CA LEU A 159 54.58 -24.20 27.78
C LEU A 159 53.08 -24.48 27.62
N ASN A 160 52.29 -24.28 28.66
CA ASN A 160 50.83 -24.43 28.60
C ASN A 160 50.20 -23.44 27.61
N ILE A 161 50.56 -22.15 27.68
CA ILE A 161 50.05 -21.11 26.78
C ILE A 161 50.42 -21.41 25.33
N ARG A 162 51.68 -21.76 25.04
CA ARG A 162 52.14 -22.14 23.69
C ARG A 162 51.43 -23.39 23.16
N THR A 163 51.20 -24.38 24.02
CA THR A 163 50.46 -25.60 23.65
C THR A 163 49.02 -25.26 23.28
N GLN A 164 48.33 -24.42 24.07
CA GLN A 164 46.97 -23.98 23.76
C GLN A 164 46.90 -23.14 22.49
N TYR A 165 47.88 -22.26 22.27
CA TYR A 165 48.00 -21.45 21.05
C TYR A 165 48.11 -22.34 19.81
N HIS A 166 49.08 -23.27 19.80
CA HIS A 166 49.32 -24.14 18.66
C HIS A 166 48.13 -25.09 18.40
N LEU A 167 47.53 -25.63 19.46
CA LEU A 167 46.32 -26.43 19.36
C LEU A 167 45.18 -25.66 18.66
N ARG A 168 44.91 -24.42 19.07
CA ARG A 168 43.85 -23.60 18.47
C ARG A 168 44.18 -23.20 17.03
N ARG A 169 45.45 -22.94 16.73
CA ARG A 169 45.93 -22.64 15.37
C ARG A 169 45.75 -23.82 14.42
N GLU A 170 46.05 -25.04 14.87
CA GLU A 170 45.80 -26.27 14.09
C GLU A 170 44.30 -26.50 13.86
N LYS A 171 43.48 -26.26 14.89
CA LYS A 171 42.01 -26.34 14.77
C LYS A 171 41.46 -25.32 13.76
N LEU A 172 41.97 -24.08 13.75
CA LEU A 172 41.60 -23.06 12.75
C LEU A 172 42.00 -23.49 11.33
N ALA A 173 43.24 -23.94 11.14
CA ALA A 173 43.69 -24.41 9.82
C ALA A 173 42.88 -25.62 9.32
N THR A 174 42.46 -26.49 10.23
CA THR A 174 41.56 -27.61 9.93
C THR A 174 40.16 -27.12 9.54
N TRP A 175 39.62 -26.15 10.28
CA TRP A 175 38.31 -25.55 9.96
C TRP A 175 38.32 -24.82 8.61
N GLU A 176 39.41 -24.11 8.27
CA GLU A 176 39.58 -23.45 6.96
C GLU A 176 39.62 -24.43 5.79
N SER A 177 40.23 -25.60 5.99
CA SER A 177 40.40 -26.61 4.95
C SER A 177 39.21 -27.55 4.78
N GLN A 178 38.40 -27.75 5.82
CA GLN A 178 37.25 -28.66 5.80
C GLN A 178 35.95 -28.04 5.26
N GLY A 179 35.82 -26.71 5.24
CA GLY A 179 34.56 -26.02 4.90
C GLY A 179 33.45 -26.27 5.94
N GLU A 180 32.19 -26.00 5.60
CA GLU A 180 31.03 -26.30 6.46
C GLU A 180 30.86 -27.82 6.61
N LEU A 181 31.32 -28.39 7.72
CA LEU A 181 30.86 -29.69 8.19
C LEU A 181 29.46 -29.53 8.78
N ARG A 182 28.52 -30.40 8.35
CA ARG A 182 27.09 -30.39 8.71
C ARG A 182 26.80 -29.77 10.08
N TYR A 183 26.12 -28.63 10.07
CA TYR A 183 25.50 -27.98 11.22
C TYR A 183 24.34 -28.79 11.80
#